data_AF-A0A2L0B7Y2-F1
#
_entry.id   AF-A0A2L0B7Y2-F1
#
_cell.length_a   1.000
_cell.length_b   1.000
_cell.length_c   1.000
_cell.angle_alpha   90.00
_cell.angle_beta   90.00
_cell.angle_gamma   90.00
#
_symmetry.space_group_name_H-M   'P 1'
#
loop_
_entity.id
_entity.type
_entity.pdbx_description
1 polymer ?
#
loop_
_entity_poly.entity_id
_entity_poly.type
_entity_poly.pdbx_seq_one_letter_code
_entity_poly.pdbx_strand_id
1 'polypeptide(L)'
;VKVNFCANSPCQNGGICTTIHAGHRCTCQEGFYGKNCEFSGYDCDSDPCQNGGICRISDGGGYQCDCPKGTEGTNCELDSLNECDSNPCRHPDALCQDKLGDYGCYCPPKHTGKNCEIFDRNAPGGLGQPVVTSKDTNNYFKKDLDLLRKECIKNNCPLKRGNYRCDEECNTYACDFDGNDCSLGINPWANCTAPIRCWEVFMDGNCNEECYNPQCLFDGRDCEKTLQLCNPVYDAYCQKHYANGYCDYGCNNAEC
;
A
#
# COMPACT_ATOMS: atom_id res chain seq x y z
N VAL A 1 54.30 2.10 0.65
CA VAL A 1 53.27 2.30 1.70
C VAL A 1 51.99 1.67 1.21
N LYS A 2 51.43 0.69 1.91
CA LYS A 2 50.12 0.12 1.58
C LYS A 2 49.06 1.08 2.13
N VAL A 3 48.43 1.87 1.27
CA VAL A 3 47.41 2.84 1.68
C VAL A 3 46.13 2.07 2.02
N ASN A 4 45.65 2.18 3.26
CA ASN A 4 44.37 1.60 3.65
C ASN A 4 43.26 2.63 3.40
N PHE A 5 42.59 2.51 2.26
CA PHE A 5 41.50 3.40 1.87
C PHE A 5 40.24 3.26 2.73
N CYS A 6 40.13 2.21 3.57
CA CYS A 6 39.02 2.03 4.51
C CYS A 6 39.29 2.63 5.91
N ALA A 7 40.46 3.22 6.16
CA ALA A 7 40.85 3.71 7.48
C ALA A 7 39.95 4.83 8.04
N ASN A 8 39.30 5.59 7.15
CA ASN A 8 38.39 6.68 7.52
C ASN A 8 36.91 6.30 7.39
N SER A 9 36.58 5.01 7.30
CA SER A 9 35.20 4.52 7.13
C SER A 9 34.44 5.24 6.01
N PRO A 10 34.93 5.21 4.75
CA PRO A 10 34.32 5.95 3.65
C PRO A 10 32.91 5.46 3.28
N CYS A 11 32.53 4.24 3.67
CA CYS A 11 31.21 3.67 3.41
C CYS A 11 30.23 4.12 4.50
N GLN A 12 29.15 4.78 4.08
CA GLN A 12 28.06 5.29 4.92
C GLN A 12 26.97 4.23 5.09
N ASN A 13 25.99 4.51 5.96
CA ASN A 13 24.76 3.73 6.10
C ASN A 13 24.95 2.20 6.27
N GLY A 14 25.97 1.80 7.05
CA GLY A 14 26.26 0.39 7.33
C GLY A 14 26.92 -0.37 6.18
N GLY A 15 27.38 0.31 5.13
CA GLY A 15 28.11 -0.31 4.01
C GLY A 15 29.45 -0.91 4.44
N ILE A 16 29.79 -2.07 3.86
CA ILE A 16 31.03 -2.81 4.15
C ILE A 16 32.15 -2.32 3.22
N CYS A 17 33.23 -1.79 3.81
CA CYS A 17 34.39 -1.32 3.05
C CYS A 17 35.40 -2.42 2.74
N THR A 18 35.83 -2.51 1.48
CA THR A 18 36.91 -3.39 1.03
C THR A 18 37.99 -2.61 0.28
N THR A 19 39.25 -2.87 0.58
CA THR A 19 40.39 -2.20 -0.08
C THR A 19 40.69 -2.88 -1.42
N ILE A 20 40.86 -2.10 -2.49
CA ILE A 20 41.19 -2.59 -3.84
C ILE A 20 42.49 -1.93 -4.34
N HIS A 21 43.06 -2.46 -5.42
CA HIS A 21 44.35 -1.99 -5.98
C HIS A 21 44.43 -0.48 -6.26
N ALA A 22 43.29 0.18 -6.51
CA ALA A 22 43.21 1.60 -6.83
C ALA A 22 42.21 2.39 -5.95
N GLY A 23 42.00 1.97 -4.69
CA GLY A 23 41.12 2.70 -3.77
C GLY A 23 40.34 1.79 -2.81
N HIS A 24 39.08 2.14 -2.58
CA HIS A 24 38.12 1.34 -1.82
C HIS A 24 36.89 1.01 -2.67
N ARG A 25 36.20 -0.07 -2.28
CA ARG A 25 34.87 -0.44 -2.76
C ARG A 25 33.96 -0.62 -1.56
N CYS A 26 32.79 0.00 -1.60
CA CYS A 26 31.74 -0.20 -0.61
C CYS A 26 30.74 -1.23 -1.12
N THR A 27 30.38 -2.19 -0.28
CA THR A 27 29.22 -3.07 -0.48
C THR A 27 28.09 -2.53 0.38
N CYS A 28 27.03 -2.02 -0.26
CA CYS A 28 25.94 -1.35 0.45
C CYS A 28 24.95 -2.35 1.07
N GLN A 29 24.31 -1.94 2.16
CA GLN A 29 23.17 -2.65 2.74
C GLN A 29 21.94 -2.47 1.86
N GLU A 30 20.95 -3.35 2.02
CA GLU A 30 19.70 -3.28 1.27
C GLU A 30 19.02 -1.90 1.43
N GLY A 31 18.56 -1.33 0.30
CA GLY A 31 17.99 0.02 0.27
C GLY A 31 19.00 1.17 0.13
N PHE A 32 20.31 0.90 0.08
CA PHE A 32 21.34 1.92 -0.10
C PHE A 32 22.23 1.65 -1.33
N TYR A 33 22.69 2.72 -1.98
CA TYR A 33 23.53 2.65 -3.17
C TYR A 33 24.45 3.88 -3.27
N GLY A 34 25.26 3.93 -4.32
CA GLY A 34 26.32 4.94 -4.50
C GLY A 34 27.71 4.37 -4.23
N LYS A 35 28.75 5.16 -4.56
CA LYS A 35 30.16 4.73 -4.45
C LYS A 35 30.56 4.47 -2.99
N ASN A 36 29.93 5.21 -2.08
CA ASN A 36 30.16 5.20 -0.64
C ASN A 36 28.87 4.83 0.14
N CYS A 37 27.85 4.27 -0.52
CA CYS A 37 26.54 3.98 0.09
C CYS A 37 25.87 5.23 0.70
N GLU A 38 26.14 6.40 0.10
CA GLU A 38 25.67 7.71 0.56
C GLU A 38 24.20 7.97 0.22
N PHE A 39 23.61 7.18 -0.67
CA PHE A 39 22.22 7.30 -1.08
C PHE A 39 21.39 6.17 -0.46
N SER A 40 20.30 6.52 0.21
CA SER A 40 19.19 5.64 0.56
C SER A 40 18.10 5.79 -0.50
N GLY A 41 17.47 4.71 -0.98
CA GLY A 41 16.17 4.62 -1.70
C GLY A 41 15.94 5.47 -2.97
N TYR A 42 14.75 5.31 -3.57
CA TYR A 42 13.99 6.39 -4.23
C TYR A 42 13.93 6.58 -5.76
N ASP A 43 14.41 5.70 -6.66
CA ASP A 43 14.16 5.91 -8.12
C ASP A 43 12.64 5.84 -8.46
N CYS A 44 11.87 5.04 -7.73
CA CYS A 44 10.41 4.97 -7.88
C CYS A 44 9.62 5.91 -6.97
N ASP A 45 10.22 6.46 -5.94
CA ASP A 45 9.49 7.22 -4.92
C ASP A 45 9.13 8.64 -5.39
N SER A 46 9.62 9.04 -6.56
CA SER A 46 9.13 10.22 -7.29
C SER A 46 7.92 9.92 -8.18
N ASP A 47 7.42 8.68 -8.16
CA ASP A 47 6.34 8.15 -9.01
C ASP A 47 6.51 8.54 -10.50
N PRO A 48 7.63 8.17 -11.14
CA PRO A 48 7.93 8.63 -12.50
C PRO A 48 7.01 8.04 -13.57
N CYS A 49 6.39 6.89 -13.30
CA CYS A 49 5.50 6.19 -14.23
C CYS A 49 4.10 6.81 -14.23
N GLN A 50 3.61 7.16 -15.42
CA GLN A 50 2.31 7.80 -15.63
C GLN A 50 1.25 6.77 -16.03
N ASN A 51 -0.02 7.21 -16.06
CA ASN A 51 -1.16 6.46 -16.61
C ASN A 51 -1.34 5.03 -16.07
N GLY A 52 -0.97 4.81 -14.80
CA GLY A 52 -1.09 3.50 -14.15
C GLY A 52 0.09 2.56 -14.41
N GLY A 53 1.20 3.06 -14.94
CA GLY A 53 2.46 2.33 -15.04
C GLY A 53 3.00 1.90 -13.67
N ILE A 54 3.53 0.68 -13.58
CA ILE A 54 4.13 0.15 -12.35
C ILE A 54 5.62 0.44 -12.39
N CYS A 55 6.11 1.20 -11.41
CA CYS A 55 7.54 1.47 -11.31
C CYS A 55 8.30 0.30 -10.69
N ARG A 56 9.39 -0.12 -11.34
CA ARG A 56 10.35 -1.10 -10.83
C ARG A 56 11.75 -0.52 -10.79
N ILE A 57 12.51 -0.90 -9.77
CA ILE A 57 13.93 -0.58 -9.69
C ILE A 57 14.70 -1.48 -10.67
N SER A 58 15.58 -0.89 -11.47
CA SER A 58 16.38 -1.62 -12.45
C SER A 58 17.66 -2.19 -11.84
N ASP A 59 18.03 -3.43 -12.19
CA ASP A 59 19.22 -4.13 -11.68
C ASP A 59 20.56 -3.42 -11.98
N GLY A 60 20.56 -2.46 -12.93
CA GLY A 60 21.71 -1.63 -13.30
C GLY A 60 21.76 -0.24 -12.65
N GLY A 61 20.79 0.09 -11.78
CA GLY A 61 20.52 1.45 -11.28
C GLY A 61 19.49 2.19 -12.13
N GLY A 62 18.66 3.04 -11.50
CA GLY A 62 17.53 3.71 -12.14
C GLY A 62 16.19 2.98 -11.95
N TYR A 63 15.15 3.47 -12.61
CA TYR A 63 13.83 2.84 -12.65
C TYR A 63 13.46 2.37 -14.06
N GLN A 64 12.46 1.49 -14.12
CA GLN A 64 11.76 1.07 -15.32
C GLN A 64 10.25 1.09 -15.05
N CYS A 65 9.48 1.60 -16.01
CA CYS A 65 8.03 1.56 -15.96
C CYS A 65 7.49 0.37 -16.74
N ASP A 66 6.70 -0.47 -16.07
CA ASP A 66 5.85 -1.46 -16.72
C ASP A 66 4.56 -0.76 -17.16
N CYS A 67 4.45 -0.45 -18.45
CA CYS A 67 3.31 0.28 -18.98
C CYS A 67 2.08 -0.61 -19.16
N PRO A 68 0.89 -0.17 -18.71
CA PRO A 68 -0.35 -0.87 -18.99
C PRO A 68 -0.64 -0.86 -20.48
N LYS A 69 -1.41 -1.86 -20.91
CA LYS A 69 -1.83 -2.01 -22.30
C LYS A 69 -2.46 -0.72 -22.83
N GLY A 70 -1.98 -0.26 -23.98
CA GLY A 70 -2.43 0.98 -24.60
C GLY A 70 -1.49 2.16 -24.36
N THR A 71 -0.56 2.05 -23.40
CA THR A 71 0.48 3.07 -23.16
C THR A 71 1.89 2.57 -23.47
N GLU A 72 2.75 3.48 -23.93
CA GLU A 72 4.18 3.23 -24.15
C GLU A 72 5.02 4.46 -23.74
N GLY A 73 6.33 4.38 -23.92
CA GLY A 73 7.28 5.43 -23.54
C GLY A 73 8.05 5.07 -22.27
N THR A 74 9.02 5.90 -21.91
CA THR A 74 9.86 5.66 -20.73
C THR A 74 9.05 5.71 -19.45
N ASN A 75 8.04 6.58 -19.42
CA ASN A 75 7.17 6.86 -18.30
C ASN A 75 5.71 6.53 -18.61
N CYS A 76 5.42 5.72 -19.64
CA CYS A 76 4.06 5.39 -20.08
C CYS A 76 3.24 6.62 -20.51
N GLU A 77 3.91 7.61 -21.08
CA GLU A 77 3.34 8.91 -21.48
C GLU A 77 2.78 8.94 -22.91
N LEU A 78 3.06 7.91 -23.72
CA LEU A 78 2.67 7.83 -25.11
C LEU A 78 1.49 6.89 -25.32
N ASP A 79 0.61 7.26 -26.23
CA ASP A 79 -0.54 6.46 -26.62
C ASP A 79 -0.17 5.52 -27.76
N SER A 80 -0.34 4.23 -27.51
CA SER A 80 0.06 3.16 -28.43
C SER A 80 -1.12 2.41 -29.04
N LEU A 81 -2.35 2.68 -28.57
CA LEU A 81 -3.54 1.97 -29.00
C LEU A 81 -4.74 2.91 -29.01
N ASN A 82 -5.40 3.03 -30.15
CA ASN A 82 -6.72 3.67 -30.19
C ASN A 82 -7.79 2.68 -29.73
N GLU A 83 -8.30 2.80 -28.50
CA GLU A 83 -9.27 1.85 -27.98
C GLU A 83 -10.65 1.97 -28.66
N CYS A 84 -10.95 3.10 -29.31
CA CYS A 84 -12.20 3.30 -30.05
C CYS A 84 -12.31 2.42 -31.30
N ASP A 85 -11.21 1.95 -31.87
CA ASP A 85 -11.22 1.05 -33.04
C ASP A 85 -11.95 -0.27 -32.74
N SER A 86 -12.01 -0.67 -31.47
CA SER A 86 -12.74 -1.86 -31.02
C SER A 86 -14.25 -1.68 -30.91
N ASN A 87 -14.76 -0.47 -31.18
CA ASN A 87 -16.16 -0.06 -30.98
C ASN A 87 -16.70 -0.41 -29.58
N PRO A 88 -16.08 0.11 -28.50
CA PRO A 88 -16.41 -0.31 -27.15
C PRO A 88 -17.77 0.24 -26.65
N CYS A 89 -18.22 1.38 -27.17
CA CYS A 89 -19.49 1.99 -26.80
C CYS A 89 -20.68 1.15 -27.29
N ARG A 90 -21.56 0.74 -26.37
CA ARG A 90 -22.66 -0.20 -26.62
C ARG A 90 -23.90 0.44 -27.20
N HIS A 91 -24.04 1.76 -27.06
CA HIS A 91 -25.15 2.48 -27.68
C HIS A 91 -24.75 3.00 -29.07
N PRO A 92 -25.57 2.81 -30.12
CA PRO A 92 -25.24 3.22 -31.48
C PRO A 92 -25.01 4.73 -31.65
N ASP A 93 -25.76 5.54 -30.90
CA ASP A 93 -25.61 7.01 -30.91
C ASP A 93 -24.52 7.53 -29.96
N ALA A 94 -23.74 6.65 -29.31
CA ALA A 94 -22.67 7.08 -28.42
C ALA A 94 -21.39 7.41 -29.20
N LEU A 95 -20.81 8.58 -28.94
CA LEU A 95 -19.54 8.99 -29.55
C LEU A 95 -18.38 8.43 -28.73
N CYS A 96 -17.51 7.63 -29.35
CA CYS A 96 -16.27 7.20 -28.72
C CYS A 96 -15.19 8.28 -28.88
N GLN A 97 -14.49 8.59 -27.79
CA GLN A 97 -13.31 9.44 -27.77
C GLN A 97 -12.12 8.65 -27.23
N ASP A 98 -11.09 8.57 -28.04
CA ASP A 98 -9.81 7.95 -27.70
C ASP A 98 -9.06 8.78 -26.66
N LYS A 99 -8.37 8.12 -25.73
CA LYS A 99 -7.55 8.75 -24.70
C LYS A 99 -6.32 7.88 -24.43
N LEU A 100 -5.32 8.50 -23.83
CA LEU A 100 -4.08 7.81 -23.48
C LEU A 100 -4.34 6.61 -22.55
N GLY A 101 -4.26 5.39 -23.12
CA GLY A 101 -4.48 4.11 -22.41
C GLY A 101 -5.91 3.84 -21.97
N ASP A 102 -6.91 4.56 -22.49
CA ASP A 102 -8.33 4.41 -22.13
C ASP A 102 -9.22 5.08 -23.18
N TYR A 103 -10.54 4.88 -23.13
CA TYR A 103 -11.49 5.59 -23.99
C TYR A 103 -12.64 6.20 -23.20
N GLY A 104 -13.37 7.13 -23.81
CA GLY A 104 -14.60 7.70 -23.28
C GLY A 104 -15.76 7.49 -24.24
N CYS A 105 -16.88 6.97 -23.75
CA CYS A 105 -18.12 6.94 -24.52
C CYS A 105 -19.03 8.09 -24.10
N TYR A 106 -19.40 8.99 -25.00
CA TYR A 106 -20.40 10.02 -24.73
C TYR A 106 -21.80 9.45 -24.95
N CYS A 107 -22.49 9.17 -23.85
CA CYS A 107 -23.79 8.56 -23.83
C CYS A 107 -24.90 9.56 -24.18
N PRO A 108 -25.90 9.14 -24.97
CA PRO A 108 -27.09 9.94 -25.19
C PRO A 108 -27.95 10.03 -23.92
N PRO A 109 -28.93 10.95 -23.87
CA PRO A 109 -29.88 11.03 -22.77
C PRO A 109 -30.53 9.67 -22.51
N LYS A 110 -30.77 9.40 -21.24
CA LYS A 110 -31.29 8.15 -20.70
C LYS A 110 -30.34 6.95 -20.71
N HIS A 111 -29.07 7.15 -21.08
CA HIS A 111 -28.04 6.11 -21.03
C HIS A 111 -26.84 6.55 -20.18
N THR A 112 -26.29 5.60 -19.43
CA THR A 112 -25.13 5.75 -18.54
C THR A 112 -24.26 4.48 -18.56
N GLY A 113 -23.17 4.47 -17.80
CA GLY A 113 -22.15 3.42 -17.83
C GLY A 113 -20.95 3.78 -18.68
N LYS A 114 -19.81 3.14 -18.42
CA LYS A 114 -18.53 3.43 -19.09
C LYS A 114 -18.67 3.30 -20.60
N ASN A 115 -19.53 2.38 -21.04
CA ASN A 115 -19.79 2.05 -22.42
C ASN A 115 -21.24 2.37 -22.84
N CYS A 116 -21.98 3.18 -22.07
CA CYS A 116 -23.39 3.51 -22.32
C CYS A 116 -24.35 2.30 -22.34
N GLU A 117 -24.00 1.26 -21.59
CA GLU A 117 -24.69 -0.02 -21.52
C GLU A 117 -25.90 -0.02 -20.58
N ILE A 118 -26.05 1.00 -19.73
CA ILE A 118 -27.11 1.10 -18.74
C ILE A 118 -28.15 2.13 -19.16
N PHE A 119 -29.42 1.74 -19.05
CA PHE A 119 -30.55 2.62 -19.30
C PHE A 119 -31.07 3.20 -17.98
N ASP A 120 -31.02 4.52 -17.84
CA ASP A 120 -31.58 5.27 -16.72
C ASP A 120 -32.46 6.40 -17.28
N ARG A 121 -33.77 6.29 -17.12
CA ARG A 121 -34.76 7.24 -17.65
C ARG A 121 -34.51 8.71 -17.25
N ASN A 122 -33.82 8.96 -16.15
CA ASN A 122 -33.55 10.30 -15.63
C ASN A 122 -32.15 10.83 -15.99
N ALA A 123 -31.31 10.02 -16.63
CA ALA A 123 -29.96 10.43 -16.97
C ALA A 123 -29.95 11.48 -18.08
N PRO A 124 -29.22 12.60 -17.90
CA PRO A 124 -29.09 13.63 -18.93
C PRO A 124 -28.21 13.21 -20.11
N GLY A 125 -27.50 12.08 -20.00
CA GLY A 125 -26.41 11.68 -20.92
C GLY A 125 -25.09 12.33 -20.52
N GLY A 126 -24.09 12.26 -21.42
CA GLY A 126 -22.74 12.80 -21.19
C GLY A 126 -21.65 11.73 -21.17
N LEU A 127 -20.46 12.07 -20.69
CA LEU A 127 -19.34 11.12 -20.65
C LEU A 127 -19.68 9.93 -19.73
N GLY A 128 -19.68 8.74 -20.31
CA GLY A 128 -19.92 7.47 -19.66
C GLY A 128 -18.92 7.25 -18.54
N GLN A 129 -19.46 7.04 -17.34
CA GLN A 129 -18.68 6.73 -16.14
C GLN A 129 -18.87 5.26 -15.78
N PRO A 130 -17.84 4.58 -15.26
CA PRO A 130 -18.00 3.24 -14.70
C PRO A 130 -19.16 3.22 -13.71
N VAL A 131 -20.09 2.29 -13.89
CA VAL A 131 -21.17 2.13 -12.93
C VAL A 131 -20.59 1.50 -11.69
N VAL A 132 -20.51 2.31 -10.64
CA VAL A 132 -20.28 1.86 -9.28
C VAL A 132 -21.51 1.06 -8.87
N THR A 133 -21.62 -0.17 -9.35
CA THR A 133 -22.34 -1.19 -8.59
C THR A 133 -21.69 -1.23 -7.23
N SER A 134 -22.46 -1.46 -6.17
CA SER A 134 -22.04 -1.53 -4.77
C SER A 134 -21.09 -2.70 -4.47
N LYS A 135 -20.08 -2.86 -5.32
CA LYS A 135 -18.91 -3.74 -5.27
C LYS A 135 -17.62 -3.02 -5.67
N ASP A 136 -17.63 -1.71 -5.96
CA ASP A 136 -16.43 -0.89 -6.15
C ASP A 136 -16.30 0.15 -5.03
N THR A 137 -15.77 -0.29 -3.90
CA THR A 137 -15.51 0.51 -2.69
C THR A 137 -14.42 1.57 -2.88
N ASN A 138 -13.64 1.57 -3.96
CA ASN A 138 -12.48 2.48 -4.02
C ASN A 138 -12.80 3.96 -4.29
N ASN A 139 -13.95 4.32 -4.88
CA ASN A 139 -14.24 5.71 -5.25
C ASN A 139 -15.17 6.45 -4.27
N TYR A 140 -16.04 5.73 -3.54
CA TYR A 140 -16.81 6.30 -2.43
C TYR A 140 -15.89 6.64 -1.25
N PHE A 141 -14.91 5.79 -0.98
CA PHE A 141 -14.00 5.95 0.15
C PHE A 141 -12.87 6.96 -0.10
N LYS A 142 -12.51 7.32 -1.34
CA LYS A 142 -11.60 8.45 -1.58
C LYS A 142 -12.26 9.76 -1.14
N LYS A 143 -13.57 9.88 -1.41
CA LYS A 143 -14.40 11.01 -0.99
C LYS A 143 -14.61 11.04 0.53
N ASP A 144 -14.73 9.87 1.16
CA ASP A 144 -14.86 9.71 2.61
C ASP A 144 -13.53 9.95 3.34
N LEU A 145 -12.41 9.47 2.80
CA LEU A 145 -11.07 9.73 3.32
C LEU A 145 -10.70 11.21 3.25
N ASP A 146 -11.10 11.92 2.19
CA ASP A 146 -10.91 13.37 2.10
C ASP A 146 -11.77 14.12 3.13
N LEU A 147 -12.94 13.58 3.49
CA LEU A 147 -13.79 14.12 4.55
C LEU A 147 -13.15 13.89 5.94
N LEU A 148 -12.70 12.66 6.22
CA LEU A 148 -12.01 12.28 7.45
C LEU A 148 -10.69 13.06 7.62
N ARG A 149 -9.93 13.28 6.53
CA ARG A 149 -8.73 14.14 6.54
C ARG A 149 -9.05 15.59 6.90
N LYS A 150 -10.19 16.14 6.45
CA LYS A 150 -10.64 17.47 6.87
C LYS A 150 -11.01 17.49 8.35
N GLU A 151 -11.53 16.39 8.89
CA GLU A 151 -11.84 16.25 10.30
C GLU A 151 -10.56 16.20 11.16
N CYS A 152 -9.50 15.53 10.70
CA CYS A 152 -8.17 15.61 11.33
C CYS A 152 -7.67 17.05 11.45
N ILE A 153 -7.83 17.86 10.39
CA ILE A 153 -7.46 19.27 10.38
C ILE A 153 -8.30 20.06 11.38
N LYS A 154 -9.62 19.79 11.44
CA LYS A 154 -10.54 20.43 12.39
C LYS A 154 -10.20 20.11 13.85
N ASN A 155 -9.74 18.88 14.13
CA ASN A 155 -9.35 18.42 15.46
C ASN A 155 -7.91 18.82 15.86
N ASN A 156 -7.22 19.60 15.01
CA ASN A 156 -5.82 20.01 15.18
C ASN A 156 -4.84 18.83 15.30
N CYS A 157 -5.15 17.68 14.72
CA CYS A 157 -4.27 16.50 14.74
C CYS A 157 -2.86 16.76 14.16
N PRO A 158 -2.65 17.64 13.15
CA PRO A 158 -1.30 17.97 12.69
C PRO A 158 -0.37 18.59 13.75
N LEU A 159 -0.91 19.21 14.81
CA LEU A 159 -0.13 19.77 15.92
C LEU A 159 0.08 18.78 17.06
N LYS A 160 -0.70 17.70 17.07
CA LYS A 160 -0.67 16.65 18.09
C LYS A 160 0.22 15.49 17.68
N ARG A 161 0.27 15.18 16.39
CA ARG A 161 1.07 14.07 15.84
C ARG A 161 2.56 14.13 16.23
N GLY A 162 3.13 12.97 16.57
CA GLY A 162 4.55 12.79 16.91
C GLY A 162 4.96 13.39 18.27
N ASN A 163 4.02 13.56 19.19
CA ASN A 163 4.24 14.09 20.54
C ASN A 163 4.43 13.00 21.62
N TYR A 164 4.40 11.71 21.23
CA TYR A 164 4.46 10.52 22.10
C TYR A 164 3.29 10.37 23.08
N ARG A 165 2.16 11.00 22.80
CA ARG A 165 0.92 10.91 23.56
C ARG A 165 -0.22 10.61 22.59
N CYS A 166 -0.82 9.44 22.74
CA CYS A 166 -1.97 9.06 21.91
C CYS A 166 -3.19 9.96 22.20
N ASP A 167 -3.55 10.81 21.23
CA ASP A 167 -4.81 11.56 21.21
C ASP A 167 -5.88 10.74 20.46
N GLU A 168 -6.88 10.21 21.19
CA GLU A 168 -7.89 9.28 20.65
C GLU A 168 -8.67 9.87 19.46
N GLU A 169 -8.95 11.17 19.45
CA GLU A 169 -9.62 11.84 18.34
C GLU A 169 -8.79 11.92 17.05
N CYS A 170 -7.48 11.66 17.16
CA CYS A 170 -6.52 11.60 16.06
C CYS A 170 -6.09 10.15 15.75
N ASN A 171 -6.57 9.17 16.53
CA ASN A 171 -6.30 7.75 16.34
C ASN A 171 -7.16 7.14 15.20
N THR A 172 -7.02 7.69 14.00
CA THR A 172 -7.67 7.17 12.80
C THR A 172 -6.65 7.03 11.69
N TYR A 173 -6.90 6.12 10.74
CA TYR A 173 -6.06 5.96 9.56
C TYR A 173 -5.93 7.29 8.77
N ALA A 174 -7.00 8.08 8.69
CA ALA A 174 -6.98 9.37 7.99
C ALA A 174 -6.04 10.40 8.61
N CYS A 175 -5.74 10.26 9.90
CA CYS A 175 -4.81 11.12 10.66
C CYS A 175 -3.47 10.41 10.94
N ASP A 176 -3.16 9.33 10.22
CA ASP A 176 -1.95 8.51 10.41
C ASP A 176 -1.79 8.00 11.86
N PHE A 177 -2.88 7.62 12.52
CA PHE A 177 -2.89 7.13 13.90
C PHE A 177 -2.17 8.08 14.87
N ASP A 178 -2.46 9.38 14.73
CA ASP A 178 -1.81 10.47 15.46
C ASP A 178 -0.29 10.53 15.21
N GLY A 179 0.13 10.41 13.95
CA GLY A 179 1.55 10.31 13.59
C GLY A 179 2.23 9.09 14.19
N ASN A 180 1.47 8.01 14.34
CA ASN A 180 1.83 6.77 15.00
C ASN A 180 2.01 6.84 16.53
N ASP A 181 1.65 7.94 17.21
CA ASP A 181 1.70 8.00 18.68
C ASP A 181 0.76 6.97 19.34
N CYS A 182 -0.33 6.62 18.66
CA CYS A 182 -1.28 5.58 19.09
C CYS A 182 -0.92 4.16 18.62
N SER A 183 0.07 4.01 17.74
CA SER A 183 0.49 2.73 17.17
C SER A 183 1.96 2.41 17.46
N LEU A 184 2.49 2.89 18.58
CA LEU A 184 3.87 2.66 19.04
C LEU A 184 4.95 3.13 18.04
N GLY A 185 4.64 4.14 17.23
CA GLY A 185 5.56 4.70 16.23
C GLY A 185 5.62 3.93 14.91
N ILE A 186 4.74 2.94 14.69
CA ILE A 186 4.77 2.04 13.52
C ILE A 186 3.39 2.04 12.85
N ASN A 187 3.31 2.03 11.52
CA ASN A 187 2.06 1.69 10.82
C ASN A 187 1.96 0.16 10.70
N PRO A 188 1.05 -0.50 11.46
CA PRO A 188 1.01 -1.96 11.52
C PRO A 188 0.59 -2.63 10.21
N TRP A 189 -0.06 -1.89 9.31
CA TRP A 189 -0.51 -2.37 8.00
C TRP A 189 0.30 -1.84 6.82
N ALA A 190 1.48 -1.23 7.06
CA ALA A 190 2.31 -0.66 6.01
C ALA A 190 2.63 -1.63 4.86
N ASN A 191 2.75 -2.93 5.18
CA ASN A 191 3.06 -3.98 4.21
C ASN A 191 1.82 -4.76 3.73
N CYS A 192 0.62 -4.43 4.22
CA CYS A 192 -0.61 -5.14 3.88
C CYS A 192 -1.08 -4.74 2.46
N THR A 193 -1.18 -5.73 1.57
CA THR A 193 -1.58 -5.54 0.16
C THR A 193 -2.93 -6.15 -0.16
N ALA A 194 -3.73 -6.46 0.86
CA ALA A 194 -5.05 -7.05 0.67
C ALA A 194 -5.97 -6.13 -0.15
N PRO A 195 -6.90 -6.71 -0.94
CA PRO A 195 -7.86 -5.95 -1.74
C PRO A 195 -8.90 -5.19 -0.90
N ILE A 196 -9.01 -5.51 0.39
CA ILE A 196 -9.86 -4.81 1.36
C ILE A 196 -9.01 -4.14 2.45
N ARG A 197 -9.61 -3.20 3.18
CA ARG A 197 -8.94 -2.44 4.24
C ARG A 197 -8.89 -3.25 5.53
N CYS A 198 -7.83 -4.02 5.70
CA CYS A 198 -7.72 -4.94 6.83
C CYS A 198 -7.78 -4.28 8.20
N TRP A 199 -7.42 -3.00 8.35
CA TRP A 199 -7.55 -2.30 9.63
C TRP A 199 -9.00 -2.00 10.04
N GLU A 200 -9.97 -2.02 9.11
CA GLU A 200 -11.40 -1.77 9.41
C GLU A 200 -12.13 -3.05 9.84
N VAL A 201 -11.60 -4.21 9.46
CA VAL A 201 -12.15 -5.54 9.77
C VAL A 201 -11.29 -6.33 10.77
N PHE A 202 -10.16 -5.77 11.19
CA PHE A 202 -9.26 -6.39 12.16
C PHE A 202 -9.93 -6.59 13.52
N MET A 203 -10.01 -7.83 13.99
CA MET A 203 -10.65 -8.22 15.26
C MET A 203 -12.14 -7.87 15.32
N ASP A 204 -12.83 -7.89 14.19
CA ASP A 204 -14.27 -7.61 14.11
C ASP A 204 -15.15 -8.85 14.37
N GLY A 205 -14.52 -10.03 14.49
CA GLY A 205 -15.16 -11.33 14.75
C GLY A 205 -15.66 -12.06 13.50
N ASN A 206 -15.53 -11.47 12.31
CA ASN A 206 -15.80 -12.11 11.03
C ASN A 206 -14.48 -12.50 10.36
N CYS A 207 -14.40 -13.71 9.82
CA CYS A 207 -13.22 -14.10 9.06
C CYS A 207 -13.22 -13.45 7.67
N ASN A 208 -12.26 -12.56 7.45
CA ASN A 208 -11.89 -12.00 6.16
C ASN A 208 -10.61 -12.66 5.62
N GLU A 209 -10.77 -13.69 4.79
CA GLU A 209 -9.65 -14.48 4.25
C GLU A 209 -8.63 -13.62 3.48
N GLU A 210 -9.05 -12.51 2.89
CA GLU A 210 -8.17 -11.56 2.20
C GLU A 210 -7.18 -10.87 3.15
N CYS A 211 -7.54 -10.74 4.42
CA CYS A 211 -6.73 -10.15 5.48
C CYS A 211 -5.97 -11.20 6.31
N TYR A 212 -6.25 -12.48 6.09
CA TYR A 212 -5.63 -13.60 6.80
C TYR A 212 -4.23 -13.94 6.25
N ASN A 213 -3.31 -13.00 6.38
CA ASN A 213 -1.90 -13.17 6.01
C ASN A 213 -0.98 -12.38 6.97
N PRO A 214 0.32 -12.72 7.06
CA PRO A 214 1.24 -12.09 7.99
C PRO A 214 1.36 -10.56 7.82
N GLN A 215 1.28 -10.07 6.57
CA GLN A 215 1.40 -8.66 6.24
C GLN A 215 0.19 -7.83 6.68
N CYS A 216 -0.97 -8.48 6.80
CA CYS A 216 -2.24 -7.90 7.24
C CYS A 216 -2.63 -8.34 8.65
N LEU A 217 -1.66 -8.82 9.44
CA LEU A 217 -1.79 -9.20 10.84
C LEU A 217 -2.83 -10.31 11.10
N PHE A 218 -2.93 -11.25 10.14
CA PHE A 218 -3.81 -12.41 10.22
C PHE A 218 -5.26 -12.06 10.53
N ASP A 219 -5.76 -10.94 10.02
CA ASP A 219 -7.13 -10.49 10.22
C ASP A 219 -7.53 -10.43 11.71
N GLY A 220 -6.60 -10.02 12.57
CA GLY A 220 -6.88 -9.97 14.01
C GLY A 220 -7.12 -11.35 14.64
N ARG A 221 -6.80 -12.43 13.91
CA ARG A 221 -7.07 -13.82 14.28
C ARG A 221 -8.57 -14.19 14.17
N ASP A 222 -9.40 -13.38 13.51
CA ASP A 222 -10.83 -13.69 13.31
C ASP A 222 -11.05 -14.92 12.42
N CYS A 223 -10.11 -15.18 11.50
CA CYS A 223 -10.07 -16.38 10.68
C CYS A 223 -9.53 -17.64 11.39
N GLU A 224 -8.87 -17.46 12.54
CA GLU A 224 -8.55 -18.58 13.40
C GLU A 224 -9.82 -18.97 14.15
N LYS A 225 -10.64 -19.81 13.50
CA LYS A 225 -11.81 -20.43 14.15
C LYS A 225 -11.33 -21.22 15.37
N THR A 226 -11.37 -20.54 16.50
CA THR A 226 -11.09 -21.01 17.85
C THR A 226 -9.85 -21.91 17.93
N LEU A 227 -8.66 -21.32 17.98
CA LEU A 227 -7.69 -21.90 18.91
C LEU A 227 -8.40 -21.93 20.27
N GLN A 228 -8.49 -23.11 20.89
CA GLN A 228 -9.00 -23.17 22.26
C GLN A 228 -8.20 -22.15 23.08
N LEU A 229 -8.86 -21.32 23.87
CA LEU A 229 -8.15 -20.46 24.82
C LEU A 229 -7.35 -21.38 25.74
N CYS A 230 -6.14 -20.95 26.14
CA CYS A 230 -5.43 -21.63 27.23
C CYS A 230 -6.40 -21.86 28.38
N ASN A 231 -6.38 -23.06 28.95
CA ASN A 231 -7.30 -23.41 30.03
C ASN A 231 -7.23 -22.33 31.14
N PRO A 232 -8.35 -21.67 31.49
CA PRO A 232 -8.35 -20.54 32.43
C PRO A 232 -7.76 -20.87 33.81
N VAL A 233 -7.76 -22.14 34.20
CA VAL A 233 -7.16 -22.62 35.46
C VAL A 233 -5.63 -22.58 35.39
N TYR A 234 -5.06 -22.80 34.21
CA TYR A 234 -3.61 -22.87 33.99
C TYR A 234 -3.03 -21.62 33.32
N ASP A 235 -3.85 -20.75 32.72
CA ASP A 235 -3.43 -19.52 32.03
C ASP A 235 -2.50 -18.64 32.90
N ALA A 236 -2.90 -18.40 34.16
CA ALA A 236 -2.07 -17.63 35.10
C ALA A 236 -0.74 -18.32 35.46
N TYR A 237 -0.72 -19.65 35.49
CA TYR A 237 0.52 -20.42 35.69
C TYR A 237 1.42 -20.32 34.45
N CYS A 238 0.85 -20.54 33.26
CA CYS A 238 1.58 -20.50 32.00
C CYS A 238 2.17 -19.13 31.71
N GLN A 239 1.44 -18.04 31.91
CA GLN A 239 1.96 -16.68 31.74
C GLN A 239 3.16 -16.38 32.65
N LYS A 240 3.12 -16.84 33.91
CA LYS A 240 4.23 -16.63 34.86
C LYS A 240 5.47 -17.47 34.53
N HIS A 241 5.27 -18.60 33.86
CA HIS A 241 6.32 -19.55 33.51
C HIS A 241 6.75 -19.46 32.04
N TYR A 242 6.14 -18.58 31.24
CA TYR A 242 6.47 -18.38 29.84
C TYR A 242 7.90 -17.88 29.64
N ALA A 243 8.65 -18.54 28.76
CA ALA A 243 10.02 -18.20 28.37
C ALA A 243 11.02 -18.02 29.54
N ASN A 244 10.78 -18.70 30.68
CA ASN A 244 11.63 -18.60 31.88
C ASN A 244 12.90 -19.51 31.84
N GLY A 245 13.09 -20.26 30.76
CA GLY A 245 14.20 -21.20 30.57
C GLY A 245 13.98 -22.61 31.13
N TYR A 246 12.79 -22.91 31.64
CA TYR A 246 12.38 -24.24 32.11
C TYR A 246 11.22 -24.79 31.27
N CYS A 247 11.15 -26.12 31.13
CA CYS A 247 10.09 -26.76 30.35
C CYS A 247 8.89 -27.08 31.25
N ASP A 248 7.77 -26.40 31.01
CA ASP A 248 6.50 -26.62 31.67
C ASP A 248 5.53 -27.35 30.73
N TYR A 249 5.47 -28.69 30.83
CA TYR A 249 4.70 -29.54 29.92
C TYR A 249 3.21 -29.20 29.83
N GLY A 250 2.61 -28.67 30.91
CA GLY A 250 1.22 -28.26 30.94
C GLY A 250 0.91 -27.01 30.10
N CYS A 251 1.94 -26.24 29.75
CA CYS A 251 1.86 -25.04 28.92
C CYS A 251 2.42 -25.26 27.52
N ASN A 252 2.92 -26.47 27.22
CA ASN A 252 3.54 -26.79 25.93
C ASN A 252 2.50 -27.36 24.96
N ASN A 253 1.50 -26.56 24.63
CA ASN A 253 0.45 -26.87 23.66
C ASN A 253 0.21 -25.63 22.78
N ALA A 254 -0.63 -25.75 21.75
CA ALA A 254 -0.81 -24.67 20.78
C ALA A 254 -1.57 -23.47 21.38
N GLU A 255 -2.26 -23.68 22.51
CA GLU A 255 -3.13 -22.72 23.15
C GLU A 255 -2.53 -21.89 24.31
N CYS A 256 -1.38 -22.24 24.94
CA CYS A 256 -0.91 -21.70 26.25
C CYS A 256 0.46 -20.97 26.33
#